data_AF-L0GWN6-F1
#
_entry.id   AF-L0GWN6-F1
#
_cell.length_a   1.000
_cell.length_b   1.000
_cell.length_c   1.000
_cell.angle_alpha   90.00
_cell.angle_beta   90.00
_cell.angle_gamma   90.00
#
_symmetry.space_group_name_H-M   'P 1'
#
loop_
_entity.id
_entity.type
_entity.pdbx_description
1 polymer ?
#
loop_
_entity_poly.entity_id
_entity_poly.type
_entity_poly.pdbx_seq_one_letter_code
_entity_poly.pdbx_strand_id
1 'polypeptide(L)'
;MALRIKSHWSNEGATRSLTEIATALASNAWRLALDKAINLHCERFVYRDDAQRLAVIREYLYFLIQIGDRLAHLSLSEAERRELITAFAAKVIEYVQDNSQDLLGPGDYGRTFIAELNERSGEYADFQLEDDGPSYAFLRHLGHEIQSLMGQDEENRWVIDQVMDKDGYEAYKRFAGAFGDLLDS
;
A
#
# COMPACT_ATOMS: atom_id res chain seq x y z
N MET A 1 18.13 1.27 3.26
CA MET A 1 18.34 0.26 4.32
C MET A 1 17.56 -0.99 3.93
N ALA A 2 18.01 -2.21 4.23
CA ALA A 2 17.22 -3.40 3.86
C ALA A 2 15.96 -3.48 4.73
N LEU A 3 14.79 -3.17 4.16
CA LEU A 3 13.51 -3.27 4.86
C LEU A 3 13.21 -4.74 5.14
N ARG A 4 12.96 -5.07 6.41
CA ARG A 4 12.47 -6.40 6.81
C ARG A 4 10.95 -6.40 6.88
N ILE A 5 10.32 -7.15 5.98
CA ILE A 5 8.89 -7.47 6.03
C ILE A 5 8.68 -8.84 6.66
N LYS A 6 7.50 -9.05 7.25
CA LYS A 6 7.13 -10.34 7.85
C LYS A 6 6.50 -11.22 6.78
N SER A 7 7.26 -12.16 6.24
CA SER A 7 6.75 -13.14 5.27
C SER A 7 6.43 -14.50 5.88
N HIS A 8 7.04 -14.87 7.01
CA HIS A 8 6.82 -16.19 7.65
C HIS A 8 6.35 -16.08 9.10
N TRP A 9 5.61 -17.08 9.55
CA TRP A 9 5.19 -17.24 10.93
C TRP A 9 6.29 -17.87 11.78
N SER A 10 6.38 -17.48 13.05
CA SER A 10 7.34 -18.06 13.99
C SER A 10 6.95 -19.44 14.53
N ASN A 11 5.69 -19.87 14.31
CA ASN A 11 5.19 -21.18 14.71
C ASN A 11 4.60 -21.84 13.47
N GLU A 12 5.41 -22.67 12.83
CA GLU A 12 5.10 -23.41 11.60
C GLU A 12 4.02 -24.48 11.88
N GLY A 13 2.99 -24.55 11.04
CA GLY A 13 1.94 -25.58 11.12
C GLY A 13 0.70 -25.23 11.96
N ALA A 14 0.61 -24.02 12.54
CA ALA A 14 -0.62 -23.54 13.16
C ALA A 14 -1.52 -22.87 12.12
N THR A 15 -2.75 -23.37 11.97
CA THR A 15 -3.77 -22.77 11.08
C THR A 15 -4.03 -21.33 11.48
N ARG A 16 -3.89 -20.40 10.54
CA ARG A 16 -4.10 -18.97 10.75
C ARG A 16 -5.48 -18.55 10.31
N SER A 17 -6.09 -17.69 11.12
CA SER A 17 -7.30 -16.98 10.71
C SER A 17 -6.96 -15.93 9.65
N LEU A 18 -7.91 -15.63 8.77
CA LEU A 18 -7.77 -14.54 7.80
C LEU A 18 -7.56 -13.19 8.48
N THR A 19 -8.08 -13.00 9.70
CA THR A 19 -7.85 -11.79 10.51
C THR A 19 -6.38 -11.67 10.99
N GLU A 20 -5.73 -12.77 11.38
CA GLU A 20 -4.30 -12.76 11.70
C GLU A 20 -3.46 -12.44 10.47
N ILE A 21 -3.81 -13.02 9.32
CA ILE A 21 -3.12 -12.77 8.04
C ILE A 21 -3.30 -11.30 7.63
N ALA A 22 -4.53 -10.78 7.66
CA ALA A 22 -4.85 -9.36 7.43
C ALA A 22 -4.01 -8.42 8.31
N THR A 23 -3.82 -8.75 9.58
CA THR A 23 -3.00 -7.94 10.50
C THR A 23 -1.52 -7.94 10.08
N ALA A 24 -0.99 -9.08 9.67
CA ALA A 24 0.38 -9.17 9.15
C ALA A 24 0.54 -8.39 7.83
N LEU A 25 -0.43 -8.51 6.92
CA LEU A 25 -0.47 -7.76 5.67
C LEU A 25 -0.51 -6.26 5.89
N ALA A 26 -1.38 -5.77 6.80
CA ALA A 26 -1.45 -4.36 7.20
C ALA A 26 -0.11 -3.83 7.72
N SER A 27 0.55 -4.59 8.59
CA SER A 27 1.87 -4.21 9.11
C SER A 27 2.93 -4.13 8.00
N ASN A 28 2.91 -5.08 7.07
CA ASN A 28 3.83 -5.08 5.91
C ASN A 28 3.54 -3.92 4.96
N ALA A 29 2.26 -3.67 4.63
CA ALA A 29 1.84 -2.59 3.75
C ALA A 29 2.26 -1.23 4.30
N TRP A 30 2.03 -0.97 5.59
CA TRP A 30 2.49 0.25 6.26
C TRP A 30 4.00 0.44 6.16
N ARG A 31 4.78 -0.60 6.48
CA ARG A 31 6.24 -0.55 6.41
C ARG A 31 6.76 -0.33 5.00
N LEU A 32 6.15 -0.96 3.99
CA LEU A 32 6.50 -0.76 2.59
C LEU A 32 6.17 0.65 2.13
N ALA A 33 4.98 1.16 2.43
CA ALA A 33 4.58 2.52 2.07
C ALA A 33 5.50 3.58 2.73
N LEU A 34 5.84 3.39 4.01
CA LEU A 34 6.79 4.24 4.72
C LEU A 34 8.20 4.18 4.10
N ASP A 35 8.69 2.97 3.78
CA ASP A 35 9.98 2.79 3.09
C ASP A 35 10.02 3.52 1.75
N LYS A 36 8.94 3.47 0.95
CA LYS A 36 8.87 4.21 -0.32
C LYS A 36 8.80 5.71 -0.13
N ALA A 37 8.06 6.19 0.86
CA ALA A 37 8.08 7.62 1.18
C ALA A 37 9.48 8.09 1.62
N ILE A 38 10.22 7.29 2.40
CA ILE A 38 11.62 7.58 2.76
C ILE A 38 12.52 7.52 1.53
N ASN A 39 12.32 6.53 0.66
CA ASN A 39 13.13 6.34 -0.55
C ASN A 39 13.02 7.54 -1.50
N LEU A 40 11.82 8.07 -1.73
CA LEU A 40 11.64 9.29 -2.53
C LEU A 40 12.48 10.45 -1.98
N HIS A 41 12.53 10.62 -0.66
CA HIS A 41 13.41 11.64 -0.05
C HIS A 41 14.90 11.34 -0.28
N CYS A 42 15.32 10.07 -0.18
CA CYS A 42 16.68 9.66 -0.49
C CYS A 42 17.07 9.88 -1.97
N GLU A 43 16.12 9.75 -2.88
CA GLU A 43 16.24 10.06 -4.31
C GLU A 43 16.16 11.58 -4.60
N ARG A 44 16.17 12.41 -3.54
CA ARG A 44 16.20 13.89 -3.55
C ARG A 44 14.89 14.56 -3.96
N PHE A 45 13.78 13.83 -3.98
CA PHE A 45 12.46 14.44 -4.03
C PHE A 45 12.14 15.13 -2.71
N VAL A 46 11.41 16.25 -2.78
CA VAL A 46 11.18 17.12 -1.63
C VAL A 46 9.72 17.11 -1.24
N TYR A 47 9.46 16.81 0.04
CA TYR A 47 8.15 17.04 0.64
C TYR A 47 8.07 18.46 1.18
N ARG A 48 6.93 19.12 0.97
CA ARG A 48 6.61 20.42 1.56
C ARG A 48 6.49 20.33 3.07
N ASP A 49 5.83 19.29 3.56
CA ASP A 49 5.51 19.08 4.98
C ASP A 49 5.22 17.61 5.28
N ASP A 50 5.08 17.29 6.57
CA ASP A 50 4.76 15.94 7.06
C ASP A 50 3.37 15.45 6.58
N ALA A 51 2.43 16.36 6.34
CA ALA A 51 1.09 16.01 5.86
C ALA A 51 1.14 15.53 4.40
N GLN A 52 1.95 16.14 3.54
CA GLN A 52 2.20 15.68 2.18
C GLN A 52 2.91 14.33 2.19
N ARG A 53 3.88 14.11 3.07
CA ARG A 53 4.53 12.78 3.22
C ARG A 53 3.52 11.71 3.62
N LEU A 54 2.63 11.99 4.56
CA LEU A 54 1.54 11.06 4.93
C LEU A 54 0.56 10.83 3.78
N ALA A 55 0.23 11.85 2.98
CA ALA A 55 -0.60 11.68 1.79
C ALA A 55 0.05 10.71 0.78
N VAL A 56 1.36 10.82 0.54
CA VAL A 56 2.10 9.88 -0.32
C VAL A 56 2.10 8.45 0.26
N ILE A 57 2.25 8.30 1.58
CA ILE A 57 2.12 6.99 2.24
C ILE A 57 0.71 6.40 2.00
N ARG A 58 -0.34 7.22 2.10
CA ARG A 58 -1.72 6.79 1.83
C ARG A 58 -1.90 6.30 0.38
N GLU A 59 -1.32 6.97 -0.61
CA GLU A 59 -1.39 6.51 -2.02
C GLU A 59 -0.76 5.13 -2.21
N TYR A 60 0.39 4.86 -1.60
CA TYR A 60 0.96 3.51 -1.61
C TYR A 60 0.05 2.49 -0.90
N LEU A 61 -0.62 2.87 0.19
CA LEU A 61 -1.54 1.98 0.89
C LEU A 61 -2.78 1.66 0.07
N TYR A 62 -3.37 2.64 -0.63
CA TYR A 62 -4.48 2.37 -1.57
C TYR A 62 -4.03 1.37 -2.63
N PHE A 63 -2.89 1.63 -3.28
CA PHE A 63 -2.30 0.73 -4.26
C PHE A 63 -2.13 -0.70 -3.71
N LEU A 64 -1.53 -0.86 -2.52
CA LEU A 64 -1.31 -2.18 -1.92
C LEU A 64 -2.61 -2.89 -1.52
N ILE A 65 -3.65 -2.16 -1.11
CA ILE A 65 -4.98 -2.73 -0.86
C ILE A 65 -5.57 -3.28 -2.17
N GLN A 66 -5.47 -2.52 -3.27
CA GLN A 66 -5.95 -2.96 -4.59
C GLN A 66 -5.19 -4.18 -5.13
N ILE A 67 -3.88 -4.27 -4.86
CA ILE A 67 -3.07 -5.45 -5.17
C ILE A 67 -3.51 -6.64 -4.32
N GLY A 68 -3.64 -6.45 -3.00
CA GLY A 68 -4.07 -7.50 -2.08
C GLY A 68 -5.42 -8.08 -2.45
N ASP A 69 -6.36 -7.23 -2.87
CA ASP A 69 -7.69 -7.65 -3.32
C ASP A 69 -7.66 -8.57 -4.55
N ARG A 70 -6.80 -8.25 -5.53
CA ARG A 70 -6.62 -9.06 -6.75
C ARG A 70 -5.90 -10.36 -6.47
N LEU A 71 -4.87 -10.35 -5.63
CA LEU A 71 -4.21 -11.58 -5.18
C LEU A 71 -5.17 -12.48 -4.41
N ALA A 72 -5.98 -11.92 -3.51
CA ALA A 72 -7.01 -12.66 -2.79
C ALA A 72 -8.07 -13.25 -3.74
N HIS A 73 -8.43 -12.55 -4.81
CA HIS A 73 -9.38 -13.05 -5.81
C HIS A 73 -8.86 -14.29 -6.55
N LEU A 74 -7.55 -14.38 -6.76
CA LEU A 74 -6.92 -15.52 -7.43
C LEU A 74 -6.80 -16.76 -6.52
N SER A 75 -6.69 -16.56 -5.20
CA SER A 75 -6.35 -17.64 -4.26
C SER A 75 -7.47 -18.06 -3.32
N LEU A 76 -8.50 -17.23 -3.12
CA LEU A 76 -9.52 -17.44 -2.09
C LEU A 76 -10.93 -17.44 -2.69
N SER A 77 -11.88 -18.07 -1.99
CA SER A 77 -13.30 -17.91 -2.33
C SER A 77 -13.75 -16.45 -2.13
N GLU A 78 -14.87 -16.05 -2.74
CA GLU A 78 -15.40 -14.69 -2.60
C GLU A 78 -15.68 -14.30 -1.14
N ALA A 79 -16.14 -15.26 -0.32
CA ALA A 79 -16.40 -15.05 1.10
C ALA A 79 -15.10 -14.80 1.89
N GLU A 80 -14.09 -15.64 1.67
CA GLU A 80 -12.79 -15.52 2.32
C GLU A 80 -12.05 -14.25 1.86
N ARG A 81 -12.08 -13.94 0.56
CA ARG A 81 -11.54 -12.67 0.03
C ARG A 81 -12.19 -11.49 0.73
N ARG A 82 -13.53 -11.48 0.82
CA ARG A 82 -14.25 -10.37 1.47
C ARG A 82 -13.84 -10.23 2.94
N GLU A 83 -13.73 -11.34 3.66
CA GLU A 83 -13.29 -11.36 5.06
C GLU A 83 -11.86 -10.80 5.19
N LEU A 84 -10.92 -11.33 4.42
CA LEU A 84 -9.52 -10.94 4.46
C LEU A 84 -9.33 -9.46 4.11
N ILE A 85 -9.90 -9.00 3.00
CA ILE A 85 -9.71 -7.63 2.51
C ILE A 85 -10.39 -6.61 3.41
N THR A 86 -11.56 -6.94 3.97
CA THR A 86 -12.22 -6.06 4.95
C THR A 86 -11.35 -5.91 6.21
N ALA A 87 -10.84 -7.03 6.76
CA ALA A 87 -9.97 -6.99 7.93
C ALA A 87 -8.63 -6.28 7.64
N PHE A 88 -8.06 -6.47 6.46
CA PHE A 88 -6.81 -5.84 6.03
C PHE A 88 -6.99 -4.32 5.92
N ALA A 89 -8.00 -3.84 5.19
CA ALA A 89 -8.29 -2.42 5.06
C ALA A 89 -8.59 -1.77 6.41
N ALA A 90 -9.39 -2.41 7.27
CA ALA A 90 -9.68 -1.92 8.62
C ALA A 90 -8.40 -1.73 9.44
N LYS A 91 -7.47 -2.69 9.38
CA LYS A 91 -6.21 -2.58 10.13
C LYS A 91 -5.27 -1.53 9.55
N VAL A 92 -5.27 -1.32 8.22
CA VAL A 92 -4.55 -0.21 7.60
C VAL A 92 -5.11 1.15 8.04
N ILE A 93 -6.44 1.27 8.14
CA ILE A 93 -7.10 2.49 8.62
C ILE A 93 -6.68 2.82 10.06
N GLU A 94 -6.59 1.82 10.94
CA GLU A 94 -6.06 2.02 12.30
C GLU A 94 -4.63 2.57 12.28
N TYR A 95 -3.73 2.00 11.46
CA TYR A 95 -2.37 2.53 11.34
C TYR A 95 -2.33 3.97 10.83
N VAL A 96 -3.14 4.30 9.82
CA VAL A 96 -3.24 5.66 9.28
C VAL A 96 -3.77 6.61 10.35
N GLN A 97 -4.80 6.22 11.09
CA GLN A 97 -5.38 7.03 12.15
C GLN A 97 -4.36 7.34 13.24
N ASP A 98 -3.73 6.31 13.80
CA ASP A 98 -2.78 6.44 14.92
C ASP A 98 -1.56 7.29 14.52
N ASN A 99 -0.92 6.95 13.40
CA ASN A 99 0.29 7.66 12.96
C ASN A 99 -0.01 9.10 12.52
N SER A 100 -1.19 9.36 11.96
CA SER A 100 -1.58 10.73 11.60
C SER A 100 -1.88 11.56 12.83
N GLN A 101 -2.51 10.99 13.86
CA GLN A 101 -2.72 11.69 15.12
C GLN A 101 -1.40 12.02 15.83
N ASP A 102 -0.48 11.07 15.86
CA ASP A 102 0.84 11.27 16.47
C ASP A 102 1.64 12.37 15.77
N LEU A 103 1.55 12.47 14.44
CA LEU A 103 2.35 13.39 13.65
C LEU A 103 1.70 14.76 13.43
N LEU A 104 0.39 14.80 13.18
CA LEU A 104 -0.35 16.01 12.79
C LEU A 104 -1.26 16.54 13.91
N GLY A 105 -1.39 15.81 15.01
CA GLY A 105 -2.30 16.12 16.10
C GLY A 105 -3.74 15.59 15.88
N PRO A 106 -4.66 15.87 16.81
CA PRO A 106 -6.00 15.27 16.83
C PRO A 106 -6.80 15.53 15.54
N GLY A 107 -7.40 14.47 15.00
CA GLY A 107 -8.22 14.52 13.79
C GLY A 107 -8.88 13.17 13.46
N ASP A 108 -9.79 13.19 12.50
CA ASP A 108 -10.46 12.00 11.93
C ASP A 108 -9.84 11.65 10.56
N TYR A 109 -8.67 11.05 10.61
CA TYR A 109 -7.90 10.67 9.42
C TYR A 109 -8.42 9.36 8.83
N GLY A 110 -8.96 8.46 9.66
CA GLY A 110 -9.52 7.19 9.23
C GLY A 110 -10.75 7.37 8.32
N ARG A 111 -11.67 8.27 8.66
CA ARG A 111 -12.82 8.57 7.79
C ARG A 111 -12.41 9.16 6.45
N THR A 112 -11.41 10.05 6.47
CA THR A 112 -10.85 10.65 5.25
C THR A 112 -10.23 9.57 4.37
N PHE A 113 -9.42 8.68 4.96
CA PHE A 113 -8.82 7.55 4.27
C PHE A 113 -9.86 6.62 3.61
N ILE A 114 -10.97 6.33 4.31
CA ILE A 114 -12.06 5.50 3.74
C ILE A 114 -12.67 6.16 2.51
N ALA A 115 -12.92 7.47 2.55
CA ALA A 115 -13.49 8.20 1.41
C ALA A 115 -12.57 8.13 0.19
N GLU A 116 -11.29 8.42 0.38
CA GLU A 116 -10.26 8.37 -0.67
C GLU A 116 -10.04 6.92 -1.17
N LEU A 117 -10.04 5.91 -0.29
CA LEU A 117 -9.92 4.51 -0.70
C LEU A 117 -11.08 4.08 -1.60
N ASN A 118 -12.31 4.54 -1.35
CA ASN A 118 -13.47 4.23 -2.19
C ASN A 118 -13.34 4.88 -3.57
N GLU A 119 -12.87 6.12 -3.64
CA GLU A 119 -12.59 6.81 -4.90
C GLU A 119 -11.53 6.06 -5.71
N ARG A 120 -10.37 5.78 -5.08
CA ARG A 120 -9.28 5.00 -5.68
C ARG A 120 -9.74 3.62 -6.15
N SER A 121 -10.60 2.95 -5.38
CA SER A 121 -11.14 1.64 -5.77
C SER A 121 -11.93 1.70 -7.08
N GLY A 122 -12.66 2.81 -7.33
CA GLY A 122 -13.34 3.05 -8.59
C GLY A 122 -12.36 3.27 -9.75
N GLU A 123 -11.30 4.04 -9.52
CA GLU A 123 -10.28 4.34 -10.53
C GLU A 123 -9.45 3.10 -10.90
N TYR A 124 -9.05 2.31 -9.91
CA TYR A 124 -8.32 1.07 -10.12
C TYR A 124 -9.18 -0.04 -10.73
N ALA A 125 -10.52 0.06 -10.72
CA ALA A 125 -11.42 -1.02 -11.16
C ALA A 125 -11.14 -1.48 -12.61
N ASP A 126 -10.71 -0.57 -13.48
CA ASP A 126 -10.43 -0.86 -14.88
C ASP A 126 -9.01 -1.42 -15.13
N PHE A 127 -8.15 -1.42 -14.11
CA PHE A 127 -6.75 -1.84 -14.24
C PHE A 127 -6.52 -3.29 -13.81
N GLN A 128 -5.62 -3.96 -14.53
CA GLN A 128 -5.35 -5.38 -14.39
C GLN A 128 -4.07 -5.66 -13.61
N LEU A 129 -4.09 -6.78 -12.89
CA LEU A 129 -2.93 -7.47 -12.32
C LEU A 129 -2.77 -8.78 -13.09
N GLU A 130 -1.72 -8.85 -13.90
CA GLU A 130 -1.42 -10.00 -14.76
C GLU A 130 -0.32 -10.87 -14.11
N ASP A 131 0.05 -11.98 -14.76
CA ASP A 131 1.05 -12.93 -14.25
C ASP A 131 2.44 -12.28 -14.05
N ASP A 132 2.78 -11.27 -14.85
CA ASP A 132 4.01 -10.50 -14.74
C ASP A 132 3.89 -9.28 -13.80
N GLY A 133 2.69 -9.03 -13.26
CA GLY A 133 2.41 -8.03 -12.24
C GLY A 133 1.43 -6.94 -12.67
N PRO A 134 1.46 -5.78 -11.99
CA PRO A 134 0.51 -4.71 -12.25
C PRO A 134 0.73 -4.13 -13.64
N SER A 135 -0.34 -3.99 -14.40
CA SER A 135 -0.31 -3.37 -15.72
C SER A 135 0.28 -1.94 -15.68
N TYR A 136 0.76 -1.45 -16.82
CA TYR A 136 1.28 -0.09 -16.94
C TYR A 136 0.30 0.98 -16.43
N ALA A 137 -1.00 0.83 -16.74
CA ALA A 137 -2.03 1.77 -16.27
C ALA A 137 -2.13 1.81 -14.74
N PHE A 138 -1.97 0.65 -14.09
CA PHE A 138 -1.99 0.51 -12.63
C PHE A 138 -0.83 1.27 -11.97
N LEU A 139 0.40 1.04 -12.45
CA LEU A 139 1.59 1.72 -11.94
C LEU A 139 1.58 3.22 -12.28
N ARG A 140 1.11 3.56 -13.49
CA ARG A 140 0.99 4.96 -13.92
C ARG A 140 0.01 5.74 -13.08
N HIS A 141 -1.11 5.14 -12.69
CA HIS A 141 -2.08 5.81 -11.84
C HIS A 141 -1.50 6.12 -10.46
N LEU A 142 -0.84 5.16 -9.80
CA LEU A 142 -0.09 5.43 -8.55
C LEU A 142 0.90 6.59 -8.71
N GLY A 143 1.75 6.54 -9.76
CA GLY A 143 2.72 7.59 -10.02
C GLY A 143 2.08 8.95 -10.30
N HIS A 144 0.93 8.97 -10.98
CA HIS A 144 0.16 10.19 -11.25
C HIS A 144 -0.38 10.82 -9.96
N GLU A 145 -0.97 10.05 -9.07
CA GLU A 145 -1.50 10.57 -7.80
C GLU A 145 -0.38 11.13 -6.92
N ILE A 146 0.74 10.41 -6.81
CA ILE A 146 1.91 10.90 -6.05
C ILE A 146 2.48 12.18 -6.68
N GLN A 147 2.58 12.24 -8.01
CA GLN A 147 3.03 13.44 -8.72
C GLN A 147 2.08 14.63 -8.49
N SER A 148 0.77 14.40 -8.51
CA SER A 148 -0.25 15.42 -8.23
C SER A 148 -0.14 15.94 -6.79
N LEU A 149 0.19 15.08 -5.82
CA LEU A 149 0.44 15.48 -4.44
C LEU A 149 1.75 16.27 -4.29
N MET A 150 2.83 15.84 -4.95
CA MET A 150 4.18 16.39 -4.78
C MET A 150 4.45 17.65 -5.62
N GLY A 151 3.63 17.93 -6.64
CA GLY A 151 3.76 19.11 -7.49
C GLY A 151 4.73 18.91 -8.66
N GLN A 152 4.89 19.95 -9.48
CA GLN A 152 5.65 19.92 -10.75
C GLN A 152 6.93 20.77 -10.71
N ASP A 153 7.35 21.17 -9.51
CA ASP A 153 8.58 21.93 -9.32
C ASP A 153 9.80 21.12 -9.79
N GLU A 154 10.93 21.78 -10.05
CA GLU A 154 12.10 21.17 -10.68
C GLU A 154 12.58 19.92 -9.93
N GLU A 155 12.55 19.96 -8.59
CA GLU A 155 12.91 18.84 -7.72
C GLU A 155 11.96 17.64 -7.82
N ASN A 156 10.68 17.88 -8.12
CA ASN A 156 9.62 16.85 -8.09
C ASN A 156 9.11 16.44 -9.48
N ARG A 157 9.58 17.07 -10.55
CA ARG A 157 9.11 16.85 -11.93
C ARG A 157 9.13 15.39 -12.40
N TRP A 158 10.02 14.58 -11.87
CA TRP A 158 10.26 13.19 -12.30
C TRP A 158 9.84 12.16 -11.24
N VAL A 159 9.00 12.54 -10.27
CA VAL A 159 8.57 11.58 -9.24
C VAL A 159 7.70 10.49 -9.83
N ILE A 160 6.86 10.79 -10.82
CA ILE A 160 6.06 9.78 -11.53
C ILE A 160 6.94 8.67 -12.12
N ASP A 161 8.04 9.01 -12.79
CA ASP A 161 8.95 8.04 -13.39
C ASP A 161 9.65 7.19 -12.31
N GLN A 162 10.12 7.81 -11.23
CA GLN A 162 10.69 7.07 -10.10
C GLN A 162 9.67 6.07 -9.50
N VAL A 163 8.43 6.52 -9.32
CA VAL A 163 7.36 5.67 -8.76
C VAL A 163 7.02 4.52 -9.70
N MET A 164 6.85 4.80 -10.99
CA MET A 164 6.44 3.80 -11.97
C MET A 164 7.54 2.77 -12.24
N ASP A 165 8.77 3.24 -12.49
CA ASP A 165 9.86 2.39 -12.98
C ASP A 165 10.57 1.63 -11.86
N LYS A 166 10.42 2.08 -10.60
CA LYS A 166 11.09 1.47 -9.45
C LYS A 166 10.16 1.23 -8.28
N ASP A 167 9.69 2.29 -7.61
CA ASP A 167 9.12 2.17 -6.26
C ASP A 167 7.83 1.34 -6.23
N GLY A 168 6.93 1.58 -7.18
CA GLY A 168 5.64 0.90 -7.32
C GLY A 168 5.81 -0.59 -7.62
N TYR A 169 6.67 -0.94 -8.59
CA TYR A 169 6.93 -2.34 -8.90
C TYR A 169 7.66 -3.07 -7.76
N GLU A 170 8.61 -2.42 -7.09
CA GLU A 170 9.29 -3.01 -5.93
C GLU A 170 8.32 -3.21 -4.74
N ALA A 171 7.44 -2.25 -4.48
CA ALA A 171 6.40 -2.35 -3.46
C ALA A 171 5.44 -3.51 -3.75
N TYR A 172 4.95 -3.61 -5.00
CA TYR A 172 4.16 -4.75 -5.47
C TYR A 172 4.88 -6.07 -5.22
N LYS A 173 6.10 -6.23 -5.75
CA LYS A 173 6.81 -7.51 -5.71
C LYS A 173 7.04 -7.99 -4.28
N ARG A 174 7.42 -7.08 -3.38
CA ARG A 174 7.62 -7.40 -1.96
C ARG A 174 6.31 -7.74 -1.26
N PHE A 175 5.26 -6.99 -1.54
CA PHE A 175 3.94 -7.23 -0.94
C PHE A 175 3.34 -8.55 -1.43
N ALA A 176 3.36 -8.82 -2.73
CA ALA A 176 2.84 -10.04 -3.34
C ALA A 176 3.57 -11.30 -2.83
N GLY A 177 4.90 -11.25 -2.71
CA GLY A 177 5.67 -12.34 -2.11
C GLY A 177 5.26 -12.61 -0.67
N ALA A 178 5.20 -11.57 0.17
CA ALA A 178 4.74 -11.72 1.55
C ALA A 178 3.27 -12.17 1.65
N PHE A 179 2.42 -11.78 0.70
CA PHE A 179 1.02 -12.20 0.65
C PHE A 179 0.90 -13.71 0.40
N GLY A 180 1.60 -14.23 -0.61
CA GLY A 180 1.64 -15.67 -0.87
C GLY A 180 2.20 -16.44 0.31
N ASP A 181 3.37 -16.03 0.82
CA ASP A 181 4.02 -16.70 1.95
C ASP A 181 3.11 -16.74 3.20
N LEU A 182 2.37 -15.67 3.50
CA LEU A 182 1.48 -15.61 4.66
C LEU A 182 0.21 -16.45 4.51
N LEU A 183 -0.28 -16.65 3.28
CA LEU A 183 -1.44 -17.50 2.99
C LEU A 183 -1.07 -18.99 2.99
N ASP A 184 0.10 -19.34 2.49
CA ASP A 184 0.54 -20.73 2.31
C ASP A 184 1.15 -21.37 3.58
N SER A 185 1.39 -20.58 4.64
CA SER A 185 2.11 -20.99 5.86
C SER A 185 1.25 -21.55 7.00
#